data_AF-H2SHI5-F1
#
_entry.id   AF-H2SHI5-F1
#
_cell.length_a   1.000
_cell.length_b   1.000
_cell.length_c   1.000
_cell.angle_alpha   90.00
_cell.angle_beta   90.00
_cell.angle_gamma   90.00
#
_symmetry.space_group_name_H-M   'P 1'
#
loop_
_entity.id
_entity.type
_entity.pdbx_description
1 polymer ?
#
loop_
_entity_poly.entity_id
_entity_poly.type
_entity_poly.pdbx_seq_one_letter_code
_entity_poly.pdbx_strand_id
1 'polypeptide(L)'
;MTTDATAASEYIPEKVKKAEKKLEENPYDLDAWSILIREAQNQPIDKARKTYERLVTQFPSSGRFWKLFIEAEIKAKNYDKVEKLFQRCLMKVLHIDLWKCYLSYVRETKGKLPSYKEKMAQAYDFALDKIGMEIMSYQIWVDYINFLKGVEAVGSYAENQRITAVRRVYQRGCVNPMINIEQLWRDYSKYEEGINVHLAKKMIEDRSRDYMNARRVAKEYETVMKGLDRNAPSVPPQNSPQEAQQVEMWKKYIQWEKSNPLRTEDQTLITKRVMFAYEQCLLVLGHHPDVWYEAAQYLEQSSKLLAEKGDMNNSKLFSDEAANIYERAIGTLLKKNMLLYFSFADYEESRMKYEKVHSIYNKLLVIEDIDPTLVYIQYMKFARRAEGIKSGRSIFKKAREDPRTRHHVFVSAALMEYYCSKDKSVAFKIFELGLKKYGDIPEYILAYIDYLSHLNGSFCPSGRAHGNLQEMHASRE
;
A
#
# COMPACT_ATOMS: atom_id res chain seq x y z
N MET A 1 23.00 -56.35 13.64
CA MET A 1 22.43 -55.43 14.64
C MET A 1 22.26 -54.07 13.97
N THR A 2 21.13 -53.88 13.31
CA THR A 2 20.71 -52.62 12.68
C THR A 2 19.69 -51.97 13.58
N THR A 3 20.06 -50.88 14.23
CA THR A 3 19.16 -50.08 15.06
C THR A 3 18.31 -49.21 14.13
N ASP A 4 17.06 -49.63 13.93
CA ASP A 4 15.97 -48.81 13.42
C ASP A 4 15.74 -47.66 14.42
N ALA A 5 16.18 -46.46 14.05
CA ALA A 5 15.75 -45.24 14.69
C ALA A 5 14.37 -44.87 14.13
N THR A 6 13.33 -45.45 14.71
CA THR A 6 11.95 -45.00 14.51
C THR A 6 11.87 -43.52 14.87
N ALA A 7 11.73 -42.66 13.86
CA ALA A 7 11.39 -41.26 14.04
C ALA A 7 10.03 -41.19 14.75
N ALA A 8 10.06 -40.96 16.07
CA ALA A 8 8.85 -40.74 16.84
C ALA A 8 8.10 -39.57 16.21
N SER A 9 6.89 -39.82 15.70
CA SER A 9 6.02 -38.78 15.17
C SER A 9 5.85 -37.71 16.25
N GLU A 10 6.34 -36.48 16.00
CA GLU A 10 6.18 -35.39 16.95
C GLU A 10 4.72 -35.30 17.38
N TYR A 11 4.45 -35.36 18.69
CA TYR A 11 3.10 -35.20 19.22
C TYR A 11 2.59 -33.79 18.87
N ILE A 12 1.57 -33.73 18.01
CA ILE A 12 0.88 -32.48 17.66
C ILE A 12 -0.37 -32.38 18.53
N PRO A 13 -0.51 -31.36 19.39
CA PRO A 13 -1.69 -31.18 20.22
C PRO A 13 -2.98 -31.16 19.41
N GLU A 14 -4.05 -31.77 19.90
CA GLU A 14 -5.34 -31.84 19.20
C GLU A 14 -5.90 -30.44 18.86
N LYS A 15 -5.65 -29.45 19.74
CA LYS A 15 -6.01 -28.04 19.50
C LYS A 15 -5.34 -27.45 18.26
N VAL A 16 -4.07 -27.81 18.02
CA VAL A 16 -3.32 -27.39 16.83
C VAL A 16 -3.91 -28.05 15.59
N LYS A 17 -4.22 -29.36 15.63
CA LYS A 17 -4.86 -30.05 14.51
C LYS A 17 -6.20 -29.43 14.12
N LYS A 18 -7.03 -29.08 15.12
CA LYS A 18 -8.31 -28.39 14.89
C LYS A 18 -8.11 -26.99 14.31
N ALA A 19 -7.09 -26.25 14.76
CA ALA A 19 -6.75 -24.95 14.22
C ALA A 19 -6.29 -25.04 12.75
N GLU A 20 -5.41 -26.01 12.42
CA GLU A 20 -4.96 -26.24 11.03
C GLU A 20 -6.14 -26.58 10.11
N LYS A 21 -7.08 -27.42 10.56
CA LYS A 21 -8.29 -27.72 9.78
C LYS A 21 -9.14 -26.47 9.51
N LYS A 22 -9.28 -25.56 10.49
CA LYS A 22 -9.97 -24.28 10.27
C LYS A 22 -9.27 -23.41 9.23
N LEU A 23 -7.94 -23.45 9.17
CA LEU A 23 -7.16 -22.71 8.19
C LEU A 23 -7.25 -23.27 6.76
N GLU A 24 -7.61 -24.55 6.61
CA GLU A 24 -7.94 -25.13 5.29
C GLU A 24 -9.24 -24.54 4.72
N GLU A 25 -10.22 -24.28 5.58
CA GLU A 25 -11.51 -23.66 5.20
C GLU A 25 -11.40 -22.13 5.06
N ASN A 26 -10.76 -21.47 6.04
CA ASN A 26 -10.53 -20.03 6.04
C ASN A 26 -9.06 -19.71 6.40
N PRO A 27 -8.19 -19.43 5.40
CA PRO A 27 -6.79 -19.11 5.63
C PRO A 27 -6.54 -17.88 6.53
N TYR A 28 -7.55 -17.03 6.71
CA TYR A 28 -7.50 -15.80 7.49
C TYR A 28 -8.23 -15.92 8.85
N ASP A 29 -8.59 -17.12 9.32
CA ASP A 29 -9.21 -17.33 10.64
C ASP A 29 -8.26 -16.90 11.78
N LEU A 30 -8.56 -15.74 12.39
CA LEU A 30 -7.73 -15.14 13.43
C LEU A 30 -7.73 -15.94 14.74
N ASP A 31 -8.82 -16.66 15.04
CA ASP A 31 -8.89 -17.51 16.23
C ASP A 31 -7.96 -18.71 16.08
N ALA A 32 -7.97 -19.34 14.90
CA ALA A 32 -7.05 -20.43 14.57
C ALA A 32 -5.58 -19.97 14.63
N TRP A 33 -5.26 -18.82 14.02
CA TRP A 33 -3.92 -18.22 14.11
C TRP A 33 -3.52 -17.89 15.56
N SER A 34 -4.45 -17.41 16.39
CA SER A 34 -4.17 -17.11 17.80
C SER A 34 -3.73 -18.36 18.59
N ILE A 35 -4.32 -19.52 18.29
CA ILE A 35 -3.95 -20.80 18.89
C ILE A 35 -2.52 -21.18 18.48
N LEU A 36 -2.19 -21.06 17.18
CA LEU A 36 -0.86 -21.35 16.66
C LEU A 36 0.21 -20.42 17.26
N ILE A 37 -0.10 -19.13 17.43
CA ILE A 37 0.82 -18.16 18.05
C ILE A 37 1.09 -18.52 19.52
N ARG A 38 0.05 -18.85 20.30
CA ARG A 38 0.19 -19.23 21.71
C ARG A 38 1.05 -20.48 21.85
N GLU A 39 0.84 -21.47 20.99
CA GLU A 39 1.64 -22.69 20.98
C GLU A 39 3.09 -22.40 20.59
N ALA A 40 3.33 -21.54 19.58
CA ALA A 40 4.68 -21.16 19.15
C ALA A 40 5.50 -20.50 20.27
N GLN A 41 4.87 -19.70 21.14
CA GLN A 41 5.53 -19.07 22.28
C GLN A 41 6.01 -20.07 23.35
N ASN A 42 5.38 -21.24 23.42
CA ASN A 42 5.72 -22.30 24.37
C ASN A 42 6.78 -23.26 23.81
N GLN A 43 7.18 -23.09 22.56
CA GLN A 43 8.14 -23.97 21.87
C GLN A 43 9.51 -23.29 21.70
N PRO A 44 10.60 -24.08 21.58
CA PRO A 44 11.91 -23.54 21.20
C PRO A 44 11.85 -22.82 19.85
N ILE A 45 12.68 -21.78 19.71
CA ILE A 45 12.67 -20.89 18.54
C ILE A 45 12.82 -21.64 17.21
N ASP A 46 13.55 -22.75 17.16
CA ASP A 46 13.76 -23.50 15.92
C ASP A 46 12.49 -24.16 15.40
N LYS A 47 11.57 -24.56 16.28
CA LYS A 47 10.27 -25.07 15.91
C LYS A 47 9.27 -23.93 15.67
N ALA A 48 9.25 -22.95 16.58
CA ALA A 48 8.36 -21.79 16.50
C ALA A 48 8.57 -20.96 15.23
N ARG A 49 9.81 -20.90 14.70
CA ARG A 49 10.15 -20.19 13.45
C ARG A 49 9.29 -20.62 12.28
N LYS A 50 8.98 -21.92 12.14
CA LYS A 50 8.12 -22.43 11.05
C LYS A 50 6.73 -21.81 11.12
N THR A 51 6.16 -21.70 12.32
CA THR A 51 4.85 -21.08 12.56
C THR A 51 4.89 -19.58 12.30
N TYR A 52 5.92 -18.88 12.79
CA TYR A 52 6.06 -17.44 12.56
C TYR A 52 6.29 -17.09 11.09
N GLU A 53 7.08 -17.86 10.35
CA GLU A 53 7.28 -17.65 8.91
C GLU A 53 5.96 -17.81 8.13
N ARG A 54 5.15 -18.82 8.46
CA ARG A 54 3.80 -18.96 7.89
C ARG A 54 2.92 -17.76 8.24
N LEU A 55 2.95 -17.30 9.49
CA LEU A 55 2.16 -16.16 9.97
C LEU A 55 2.51 -14.86 9.24
N VAL A 56 3.79 -14.49 9.16
CA VAL A 56 4.21 -13.23 8.50
C VAL A 56 4.12 -13.31 6.97
N THR A 57 4.11 -14.52 6.40
CA THR A 57 3.81 -14.72 4.98
C THR A 57 2.32 -14.52 4.69
N GLN A 58 1.44 -14.99 5.57
CA GLN A 58 -0.01 -14.79 5.47
C GLN A 58 -0.42 -13.34 5.74
N PHE A 59 0.22 -12.69 6.73
CA PHE A 59 -0.07 -11.32 7.15
C PHE A 59 1.16 -10.42 7.04
N PRO A 60 1.63 -10.14 5.81
CA PRO A 60 2.89 -9.42 5.60
C PRO A 60 2.86 -7.97 6.07
N SER A 61 1.68 -7.38 6.25
CA SER A 61 1.50 -6.00 6.72
C SER A 61 1.37 -5.87 8.24
N SER A 62 1.21 -6.97 9.00
CA SER A 62 0.99 -6.91 10.44
C SER A 62 2.29 -6.67 11.20
N GLY A 63 2.56 -5.40 11.55
CA GLY A 63 3.71 -5.03 12.36
C GLY A 63 3.74 -5.71 13.73
N ARG A 64 2.57 -6.02 14.30
CA ARG A 64 2.44 -6.80 15.54
C ARG A 64 2.98 -8.22 15.37
N PHE A 65 2.62 -8.92 14.30
CA PHE A 65 3.10 -10.29 14.06
C PHE A 65 4.59 -10.32 13.70
N TRP A 66 5.07 -9.36 12.90
CA TRP A 66 6.51 -9.20 12.67
C TRP A 66 7.28 -8.97 13.97
N LYS A 67 6.78 -8.09 14.84
CA LYS A 67 7.39 -7.82 16.14
C LYS A 67 7.44 -9.07 17.02
N LEU A 68 6.36 -9.86 17.10
CA LEU A 68 6.36 -11.11 17.87
C LEU A 68 7.45 -12.08 17.42
N PHE A 69 7.64 -12.23 16.10
CA PHE A 69 8.68 -13.08 15.56
C PHE A 69 10.08 -12.54 15.86
N ILE A 70 10.29 -11.23 15.65
CA ILE A 70 11.56 -10.56 15.94
C ILE A 70 11.91 -10.67 17.42
N GLU A 71 10.98 -10.42 18.34
CA GLU A 71 11.21 -10.54 19.78
C GLU A 71 11.55 -11.98 20.20
N ALA A 72 10.95 -12.99 19.55
CA ALA A 72 11.28 -14.38 19.79
C ALA A 72 12.74 -14.71 19.37
N GLU A 73 13.20 -14.20 18.22
CA GLU A 73 14.60 -14.36 17.77
C GLU A 73 15.59 -13.54 18.61
N ILE A 74 15.21 -12.33 19.05
CA ILE A 74 16.00 -11.51 19.99
C ILE A 74 16.17 -12.26 21.33
N LYS A 75 15.09 -12.85 21.87
CA LYS A 75 15.14 -13.63 23.12
C LYS A 75 16.09 -14.83 23.00
N ALA A 76 16.17 -15.42 21.81
CA ALA A 76 17.12 -16.48 21.49
C ALA A 76 18.54 -15.99 21.16
N LYS A 77 18.79 -14.68 21.17
CA LYS A 77 20.07 -14.02 20.82
C LYS A 77 20.55 -14.31 19.39
N ASN A 78 19.64 -14.60 18.47
CA ASN A 78 19.94 -14.84 17.05
C ASN A 78 19.98 -13.52 16.26
N TYR A 79 20.91 -12.62 16.62
CA TYR A 79 20.95 -11.26 16.09
C TYR A 79 21.14 -11.19 14.56
N ASP A 80 21.81 -12.17 13.96
CA ASP A 80 21.98 -12.32 12.50
C ASP A 80 20.63 -12.53 11.78
N LYS A 81 19.74 -13.33 12.37
CA LYS A 81 18.39 -13.56 11.84
C LYS A 81 17.51 -12.34 12.06
N VAL A 82 17.63 -11.67 13.20
CA VAL A 82 16.89 -10.43 13.50
C VAL A 82 17.19 -9.36 12.45
N GLU A 83 18.46 -9.18 12.07
CA GLU A 83 18.84 -8.22 11.03
C GLU A 83 18.17 -8.54 9.68
N LYS A 84 18.14 -9.82 9.29
CA LYS A 84 17.44 -10.28 8.08
C LYS A 84 15.93 -10.05 8.14
N LEU A 85 15.31 -10.19 9.31
CA LEU A 85 13.88 -9.89 9.49
C LEU A 85 13.59 -8.41 9.30
N PHE A 86 14.38 -7.52 9.91
CA PHE A 86 14.22 -6.08 9.69
C PHE A 86 14.41 -5.69 8.23
N GLN A 87 15.39 -6.26 7.53
CA GLN A 87 15.59 -6.04 6.09
C GLN A 87 14.37 -6.47 5.26
N ARG A 88 13.65 -7.53 5.68
CA ARG A 88 12.44 -8.02 4.98
C ARG A 88 11.22 -7.12 5.18
N CYS A 89 11.01 -6.59 6.39
CA CYS A 89 9.73 -5.98 6.78
C CYS A 89 9.77 -4.47 7.05
N LEU A 90 10.87 -3.90 7.55
CA LEU A 90 10.88 -2.56 8.14
C LEU A 90 10.45 -1.46 7.15
N MET A 91 10.91 -1.57 5.91
CA MET A 91 10.56 -0.61 4.84
C MET A 91 9.14 -0.80 4.30
N LYS A 92 8.53 -1.96 4.51
CA LYS A 92 7.19 -2.31 3.99
C LYS A 92 6.09 -2.08 5.02
N VAL A 93 6.46 -2.01 6.31
CA VAL A 93 5.52 -2.00 7.43
C VAL A 93 5.81 -0.81 8.34
N LEU A 94 5.05 0.27 8.16
CA LEU A 94 5.15 1.49 8.96
C LEU A 94 4.37 1.37 10.27
N HIS A 95 4.65 0.35 11.08
CA HIS A 95 4.01 0.15 12.38
C HIS A 95 4.85 0.70 13.53
N ILE A 96 4.29 1.57 14.37
CA ILE A 96 5.05 2.30 15.40
C ILE A 96 5.88 1.40 16.32
N ASP A 97 5.32 0.28 16.79
CA ASP A 97 6.03 -0.61 17.70
C ASP A 97 7.14 -1.42 17.02
N LEU A 98 7.03 -1.63 15.70
CA LEU A 98 8.07 -2.32 14.93
C LEU A 98 9.30 -1.41 14.82
N TRP A 99 9.10 -0.12 14.58
CA TRP A 99 10.18 0.88 14.54
C TRP A 99 10.79 1.12 15.92
N LYS A 100 10.00 1.13 17.00
CA LYS A 100 10.53 1.15 18.38
C LYS A 100 11.36 -0.10 18.70
N CYS A 101 10.92 -1.27 18.23
CA CYS A 101 11.66 -2.52 18.34
C CYS A 101 13.00 -2.45 17.58
N TYR A 102 13.00 -1.91 16.35
CA TYR A 102 14.22 -1.67 15.56
C TYR A 102 15.23 -0.78 16.29
N LEU A 103 14.78 0.37 16.82
CA LEU A 103 15.65 1.27 17.57
C LEU A 103 16.23 0.61 18.84
N SER A 104 15.42 -0.20 19.52
CA SER A 104 15.87 -0.97 20.69
C SER A 104 16.93 -2.02 20.31
N TYR A 105 16.74 -2.73 19.20
CA TYR A 105 17.71 -3.67 18.65
C TYR A 105 19.05 -2.99 18.30
N VAL A 106 19.03 -1.84 17.63
CA VAL A 106 20.26 -1.10 17.29
C VAL A 106 20.97 -0.63 18.56
N ARG A 107 20.23 -0.12 19.55
CA ARG A 107 20.74 0.32 20.85
C ARG A 107 21.46 -0.82 21.58
N GLU A 108 20.86 -2.00 21.64
CA GLU A 108 21.41 -3.17 22.34
C GLU A 108 22.62 -3.76 21.59
N THR A 109 22.49 -4.00 20.28
CA THR A 109 23.49 -4.75 19.52
C THR A 109 24.70 -3.92 19.08
N LYS A 110 24.50 -2.62 18.83
CA LYS A 110 25.56 -1.73 18.35
C LYS A 110 26.15 -0.87 19.47
N GLY A 111 25.59 -0.91 20.69
CA GLY A 111 25.97 -0.07 21.83
C GLY A 111 27.45 -0.13 22.24
N LYS A 112 28.13 -1.24 21.98
CA LYS A 112 29.57 -1.43 22.30
C LYS A 112 30.52 -1.06 21.15
N LEU A 113 30.00 -0.71 19.97
CA LEU A 113 30.83 -0.36 18.82
C LEU A 113 31.43 1.05 19.01
N PRO A 114 32.68 1.29 18.59
CA PRO A 114 33.26 2.65 18.59
C PRO A 114 32.44 3.64 17.76
N SER A 115 31.85 3.17 16.65
CA SER A 115 30.96 3.94 15.77
C SER A 115 29.50 3.97 16.22
N TYR A 116 29.19 3.55 17.45
CA TYR A 116 27.81 3.51 17.97
C TYR A 116 27.11 4.86 17.87
N LYS A 117 27.81 5.95 18.25
CA LYS A 117 27.22 7.30 18.26
C LYS A 117 26.67 7.70 16.89
N GLU A 118 27.47 7.49 15.85
CA GLU A 118 27.10 7.78 14.46
C GLU A 118 25.96 6.87 13.98
N LYS A 119 26.09 5.56 14.18
CA LYS A 119 25.09 4.58 13.74
C LYS A 119 23.73 4.77 14.42
N MET A 120 23.72 5.10 15.71
CA MET A 120 22.49 5.30 16.46
C MET A 120 21.81 6.62 16.05
N ALA A 121 22.57 7.69 15.80
CA ALA A 121 22.01 8.94 15.26
C ALA A 121 21.36 8.70 13.88
N GLN A 122 22.06 7.99 12.99
CA GLN A 122 21.51 7.60 11.68
C GLN A 122 20.23 6.77 11.80
N ALA A 123 20.17 5.84 12.77
CA ALA A 123 18.96 5.04 13.01
C ALA A 123 17.78 5.89 13.48
N TYR A 124 18.00 6.88 14.35
CA TYR A 124 16.94 7.81 14.77
C TYR A 124 16.50 8.74 13.63
N ASP A 125 17.42 9.33 12.89
CA ASP A 125 17.09 10.19 11.74
C ASP A 125 16.26 9.40 10.72
N PHE A 126 16.69 8.17 10.41
CA PHE A 126 15.96 7.26 9.53
C PHE A 126 14.56 6.91 10.05
N ALA A 127 14.41 6.63 11.36
CA ALA A 127 13.12 6.36 11.95
C ALA A 127 12.20 7.60 11.90
N LEU A 128 12.71 8.78 12.24
CA LEU A 128 11.91 10.02 12.21
C LEU A 128 11.51 10.42 10.78
N ASP A 129 12.29 10.07 9.78
CA ASP A 129 11.94 10.29 8.37
C ASP A 129 10.81 9.38 7.87
N LYS A 130 10.67 8.18 8.45
CA LYS A 130 9.69 7.17 8.00
C LYS A 130 8.45 7.07 8.88
N ILE A 131 8.61 7.10 10.20
CA ILE A 131 7.52 6.94 11.18
C ILE A 131 7.38 8.16 12.11
N GLY A 132 8.19 9.20 11.94
CA GLY A 132 8.11 10.40 12.79
C GLY A 132 6.76 11.10 12.73
N MET A 133 6.01 11.00 11.62
CA MET A 133 4.67 11.58 11.49
C MET A 133 3.57 10.84 12.25
N GLU A 134 3.86 9.67 12.81
CA GLU A 134 2.88 8.86 13.53
C GLU A 134 2.48 9.52 14.85
N ILE A 135 1.19 9.40 15.22
CA ILE A 135 0.61 10.10 16.37
C ILE A 135 1.22 9.70 17.73
N MET A 136 1.73 8.47 17.86
CA MET A 136 2.40 7.91 19.05
C MET A 136 3.94 7.90 18.94
N SER A 137 4.50 8.70 18.03
CA SER A 137 5.95 8.80 17.78
C SER A 137 6.73 9.60 18.82
N TYR A 138 6.06 10.34 19.72
CA TYR A 138 6.68 11.22 20.73
C TYR A 138 7.92 10.63 21.42
N GLN A 139 7.84 9.36 21.85
CA GLN A 139 8.95 8.72 22.55
C GLN A 139 10.22 8.59 21.68
N ILE A 140 10.09 8.42 20.35
CA ILE A 140 11.23 8.33 19.44
C ILE A 140 11.97 9.68 19.40
N TRP A 141 11.23 10.79 19.39
CA TRP A 141 11.81 12.14 19.46
C TRP A 141 12.58 12.35 20.76
N VAL A 142 11.97 12.02 21.89
CA VAL A 142 12.58 12.18 23.22
C VAL A 142 13.81 11.30 23.38
N ASP A 143 13.74 10.04 22.96
CA ASP A 143 14.87 9.11 23.00
C ASP A 143 16.05 9.64 22.18
N TYR A 144 15.79 10.22 21.01
CA TYR A 144 16.85 10.81 20.19
C TYR A 144 17.44 12.07 20.81
N ILE A 145 16.60 12.97 21.35
CA ILE A 145 17.05 14.18 22.05
C ILE A 145 17.92 13.81 23.25
N ASN A 146 17.49 12.84 24.06
CA ASN A 146 18.24 12.39 25.23
C ASN A 146 19.55 11.72 24.82
N PHE A 147 19.54 10.94 23.74
CA PHE A 147 20.74 10.37 23.17
C PHE A 147 21.74 11.46 22.74
N LEU A 148 21.31 12.48 22.01
CA LEU A 148 22.17 13.60 21.57
C LEU A 148 22.71 14.40 22.76
N LYS A 149 21.90 14.66 23.79
CA LYS A 149 22.35 15.31 25.03
C LYS A 149 23.41 14.48 25.77
N GLY A 150 23.28 13.16 25.75
CA GLY A 150 24.23 12.22 26.36
C GLY A 150 25.53 12.04 25.58
N VAL A 151 25.67 12.58 24.37
CA VAL A 151 26.94 12.56 23.64
C VAL A 151 27.93 13.48 24.35
N GLU A 152 29.01 12.88 24.85
CA GLU A 152 30.14 13.60 25.42
C GLU A 152 30.75 14.56 24.39
N ALA A 153 30.90 15.82 24.79
CA ALA A 153 31.42 16.91 23.99
C ALA A 153 32.42 17.68 24.86
N VAL A 154 33.68 17.74 24.42
CA VAL A 154 34.76 18.42 25.16
C VAL A 154 35.17 19.67 24.39
N GLY A 155 35.11 20.81 25.07
CA GLY A 155 35.43 22.12 24.51
C GLY A 155 34.24 22.78 23.80
N SER A 156 34.30 24.10 23.70
CA SER A 156 33.17 24.93 23.28
C SER A 156 32.67 24.66 21.87
N TYR A 157 33.55 24.25 20.94
CA TYR A 157 33.15 23.90 19.58
C TYR A 157 32.28 22.64 19.55
N ALA A 158 32.70 21.57 20.24
CA ALA A 158 31.95 20.32 20.30
C ALA A 158 30.61 20.50 21.05
N GLU A 159 30.58 21.32 22.11
CA GLU A 159 29.34 21.65 22.82
C GLU A 159 28.35 22.43 21.94
N ASN A 160 28.83 23.38 21.13
CA ASN A 160 27.99 24.09 20.17
C ASN A 160 27.44 23.18 19.06
N GLN A 161 28.22 22.19 18.60
CA GLN A 161 27.71 21.17 17.68
C GLN A 161 26.58 20.34 18.31
N ARG A 162 26.76 19.90 19.56
CA ARG A 162 25.72 19.19 20.32
C ARG A 162 24.46 20.05 20.47
N ILE A 163 24.62 21.33 20.82
CA ILE A 163 23.51 22.28 20.94
C ILE A 163 22.74 22.38 19.63
N THR A 164 23.46 22.53 18.51
CA THR A 164 22.88 22.62 17.17
C THR A 164 22.12 21.35 16.78
N ALA A 165 22.69 20.17 17.06
CA ALA A 165 22.06 18.89 16.77
C ALA A 165 20.76 18.68 17.57
N VAL A 166 20.78 18.95 18.88
CA VAL A 166 19.60 18.84 19.76
C VAL A 166 18.51 19.84 19.33
N ARG A 167 18.90 21.10 19.08
CA ARG A 167 17.98 22.16 18.64
C ARG A 167 17.28 21.78 17.34
N ARG A 168 17.99 21.22 16.37
CA ARG A 168 17.42 20.74 15.10
C ARG A 168 16.29 19.73 15.32
N VAL A 169 16.47 18.77 16.23
CA VAL A 169 15.46 17.75 16.53
C VAL A 169 14.25 18.35 17.23
N TYR A 170 14.45 19.22 18.22
CA TYR A 170 13.35 19.95 18.86
C TYR A 170 12.54 20.77 17.85
N GLN A 171 13.21 21.61 17.05
CA GLN A 171 12.53 22.48 16.09
C GLN A 171 11.74 21.68 15.04
N ARG A 172 12.26 20.52 14.61
CA ARG A 172 11.54 19.61 13.71
C ARG A 172 10.34 18.94 14.40
N GLY A 173 10.49 18.49 15.65
CA GLY A 173 9.42 17.80 16.38
C GLY A 173 8.30 18.73 16.83
N CYS A 174 8.61 19.98 17.20
CA CYS A 174 7.63 20.97 17.66
C CYS A 174 6.66 21.45 16.57
N VAL A 175 6.92 21.12 15.30
CA VAL A 175 6.03 21.40 14.17
C VAL A 175 5.36 20.15 13.61
N ASN A 176 5.55 19.00 14.26
CA ASN A 176 4.99 17.72 13.85
C ASN A 176 3.81 17.33 14.74
N PRO A 177 2.56 17.32 14.24
CA PRO A 177 1.38 16.98 15.04
C PRO A 177 1.45 15.56 15.63
N MET A 178 1.52 15.45 16.96
CA MET A 178 1.57 14.18 17.69
C MET A 178 1.07 14.34 19.13
N ILE A 179 0.81 13.23 19.80
CA ILE A 179 0.50 13.21 21.24
C ILE A 179 1.71 13.72 22.03
N ASN A 180 1.45 14.43 23.13
CA ASN A 180 2.48 15.06 23.98
C ASN A 180 3.34 16.14 23.27
N ILE A 181 2.89 16.72 22.15
CA ILE A 181 3.59 17.85 21.50
C ILE A 181 3.80 19.04 22.45
N GLU A 182 2.88 19.27 23.39
CA GLU A 182 3.00 20.33 24.41
C GLU A 182 4.16 20.08 25.38
N GLN A 183 4.39 18.82 25.74
CA GLN A 183 5.50 18.43 26.60
C GLN A 183 6.82 18.62 25.87
N LEU A 184 6.90 18.26 24.58
CA LEU A 184 8.08 18.50 23.76
C LEU A 184 8.42 19.99 23.68
N TRP A 185 7.42 20.85 23.47
CA TRP A 185 7.59 22.30 23.43
C TRP A 185 8.07 22.85 24.77
N ARG A 186 7.48 22.40 25.88
CA ARG A 186 7.91 22.78 27.23
C ARG A 186 9.39 22.44 27.48
N ASP A 187 9.81 21.26 27.04
CA ASP A 187 11.20 20.82 27.20
C ASP A 187 12.15 21.57 26.25
N TYR A 188 11.69 21.97 25.06
CA TYR A 188 12.44 22.88 24.18
C TYR A 188 12.64 24.25 24.81
N SER A 189 11.59 24.86 25.36
CA SER A 189 11.69 26.18 26.02
C SER A 189 12.69 26.16 27.17
N LYS A 190 12.59 25.16 28.06
CA LYS A 190 13.54 24.96 29.15
C LYS A 190 14.97 24.71 28.66
N TYR A 191 15.12 24.01 27.53
CA TYR A 191 16.42 23.74 26.95
C TYR A 191 17.10 25.01 26.42
N GLU A 192 16.37 25.87 25.69
CA GLU A 192 16.92 27.15 25.22
C GLU A 192 17.24 28.09 26.39
N GLU A 193 16.37 28.17 27.40
CA GLU A 193 16.61 28.94 28.64
C GLU A 193 17.87 28.44 29.37
N GLY A 194 18.06 27.12 29.43
CA GLY A 194 19.23 26.50 30.06
C GLY A 194 20.55 26.75 29.33
N ILE A 195 20.52 27.06 28.02
CA ILE A 195 21.72 27.44 27.26
C ILE A 195 21.99 28.94 27.39
N ASN A 196 20.99 29.77 27.11
CA ASN A 196 21.11 31.23 27.18
C ASN A 196 19.74 31.89 27.36
N VAL A 197 19.45 32.32 28.59
CA VAL A 197 18.21 33.00 28.98
C VAL A 197 17.88 34.21 28.10
N HIS A 198 18.87 34.99 27.68
CA HIS A 198 18.65 36.22 26.90
C HIS A 198 18.22 35.90 25.46
N LEU A 199 18.85 34.91 24.82
CA LEU A 199 18.51 34.50 23.45
C LEU A 199 17.28 33.59 23.40
N ALA A 200 17.00 32.85 24.47
CA ALA A 200 15.89 31.90 24.54
C ALA A 200 14.55 32.54 24.19
N LYS A 201 14.26 33.73 24.71
CA LYS A 201 13.00 34.44 24.46
C LYS A 201 12.74 34.60 22.96
N LYS A 202 13.73 35.09 22.21
CA LYS A 202 13.65 35.26 20.76
C LYS A 202 13.54 33.91 20.03
N MET A 203 14.38 32.94 20.40
CA MET A 203 14.39 31.60 19.78
C MET A 203 13.06 30.84 19.92
N ILE A 204 12.35 31.05 21.03
CA ILE A 204 11.03 30.47 21.31
C ILE A 204 9.95 31.26 20.56
N GLU A 205 9.99 32.59 20.62
CA GLU A 205 9.02 33.46 19.94
C GLU A 205 9.00 33.25 18.43
N ASP A 206 10.18 33.17 17.78
CA ASP A 206 10.34 32.97 16.33
C ASP A 206 9.67 31.68 15.82
N ARG A 207 9.48 30.67 16.67
CA ARG A 207 8.88 29.37 16.33
C ARG A 207 7.48 29.16 16.90
N SER A 208 7.02 30.05 17.78
CA SER A 208 5.78 29.88 18.54
C SER A 208 4.55 29.79 17.63
N ARG A 209 4.50 30.57 16.56
CA ARG A 209 3.38 30.56 15.60
C ARG A 209 3.18 29.19 14.94
N ASP A 210 4.26 28.60 14.44
CA ASP A 210 4.23 27.29 13.76
C ASP A 210 3.88 26.18 14.75
N TYR A 211 4.43 26.23 15.96
CA TYR A 211 4.09 25.31 17.04
C TYR A 211 2.60 25.39 17.42
N MET A 212 2.03 26.61 17.56
CA MET A 212 0.61 26.77 17.90
C MET A 212 -0.30 26.20 16.82
N ASN A 213 0.09 26.32 15.55
CA ASN A 213 -0.59 25.67 14.43
C ASN A 213 -0.51 24.14 14.53
N ALA A 214 0.70 23.58 14.71
CA ALA A 214 0.91 22.14 14.84
C ALA A 214 0.18 21.54 16.06
N ARG A 215 0.16 22.26 17.19
CA ARG A 215 -0.56 21.89 18.41
C ARG A 215 -2.08 21.84 18.19
N ARG A 216 -2.66 22.80 17.46
CA ARG A 216 -4.08 22.76 17.10
C ARG A 216 -4.38 21.49 16.29
N VAL A 217 -3.59 21.26 15.24
CA VAL A 217 -3.74 20.10 14.36
C VAL A 217 -3.51 18.79 15.11
N ALA A 218 -2.63 18.74 16.12
CA ALA A 218 -2.43 17.54 16.94
C ALA A 218 -3.70 17.10 17.67
N LYS A 219 -4.54 18.03 18.15
CA LYS A 219 -5.82 17.72 18.80
C LYS A 219 -6.87 17.21 17.80
N GLU A 220 -6.90 17.82 16.61
CA GLU A 220 -7.75 17.34 15.51
C GLU A 220 -7.31 15.92 15.09
N TYR A 221 -6.00 15.70 14.99
CA TYR A 221 -5.42 14.41 14.63
C TYR A 221 -5.77 13.31 15.64
N GLU A 222 -5.68 13.61 16.94
CA GLU A 222 -6.11 12.70 18.00
C GLU A 222 -7.57 12.28 17.85
N THR A 223 -8.44 13.21 17.44
CA THR A 223 -9.88 12.93 17.26
C THR A 223 -10.13 11.95 16.11
N VAL A 224 -9.50 12.15 14.95
CA VAL A 224 -9.69 11.25 13.79
C VAL A 224 -8.97 9.92 13.94
N MET A 225 -7.92 9.85 14.77
CA MET A 225 -7.22 8.60 15.08
C MET A 225 -7.93 7.79 16.18
N LYS A 226 -8.82 8.40 16.96
CA LYS A 226 -9.58 7.73 18.00
C LYS A 226 -10.62 6.80 17.37
N GLY A 227 -10.58 5.52 17.76
CA GLY A 227 -11.52 4.50 17.27
C GLY A 227 -11.00 3.69 16.08
N LEU A 228 -9.93 4.15 15.41
CA LEU A 228 -9.24 3.35 14.40
C LEU A 228 -8.50 2.19 15.05
N ASP A 229 -8.75 0.98 14.55
CA ASP A 229 -7.88 -0.15 14.82
C ASP A 229 -6.66 -0.08 13.89
N ARG A 230 -5.48 0.07 14.51
CA ARG A 230 -4.18 0.14 13.84
C ARG A 230 -3.39 -1.17 13.93
N ASN A 231 -3.96 -2.18 14.58
CA ASN A 231 -3.34 -3.48 14.86
C ASN A 231 -4.09 -4.66 14.24
N ALA A 232 -5.31 -4.45 13.77
CA ALA A 232 -6.09 -5.46 13.06
C ALA A 232 -5.27 -6.06 11.89
N PRO A 233 -5.14 -7.39 11.81
CA PRO A 233 -4.52 -8.03 10.65
C PRO A 233 -5.33 -7.75 9.38
N SER A 234 -4.63 -7.50 8.28
CA SER A 234 -5.27 -7.32 6.97
C SER A 234 -5.92 -8.62 6.52
N VAL A 235 -7.22 -8.58 6.25
CA VAL A 235 -8.02 -9.69 5.73
C VAL A 235 -8.80 -9.24 4.49
N PRO A 236 -9.08 -10.14 3.52
CA PRO A 236 -9.98 -9.83 2.41
C PRO A 236 -11.36 -9.39 2.90
N PRO A 237 -12.06 -8.51 2.16
CA PRO A 237 -13.35 -7.99 2.60
C PRO A 237 -14.37 -9.09 2.87
N GLN A 238 -14.95 -9.10 4.07
CA GLN A 238 -15.99 -10.06 4.48
C GLN A 238 -17.38 -9.42 4.53
N ASN A 239 -17.46 -8.11 4.29
CA ASN A 239 -18.70 -7.30 4.40
C ASN A 239 -19.31 -7.34 5.81
N SER A 240 -18.48 -7.42 6.84
CA SER A 240 -18.96 -7.35 8.22
C SER A 240 -19.30 -5.90 8.61
N PRO A 241 -20.28 -5.66 9.51
CA PRO A 241 -20.61 -4.31 9.97
C PRO A 241 -19.43 -3.59 10.64
N GLN A 242 -18.60 -4.33 11.37
CA GLN A 242 -17.42 -3.80 12.07
C GLN A 242 -16.33 -3.36 11.08
N GLU A 243 -16.10 -4.18 10.04
CA GLU A 243 -15.18 -3.84 8.95
C GLU A 243 -15.65 -2.59 8.21
N ALA A 244 -16.93 -2.52 7.81
CA ALA A 244 -17.49 -1.36 7.13
C ALA A 244 -17.35 -0.07 7.96
N GLN A 245 -17.57 -0.17 9.28
CA GLN A 245 -17.37 0.95 10.20
C GLN A 245 -15.90 1.40 10.24
N GLN A 246 -14.94 0.46 10.30
CA GLN A 246 -13.51 0.78 10.26
C GLN A 246 -13.10 1.41 8.91
N VAL A 247 -13.61 0.90 7.79
CA VAL A 247 -13.40 1.48 6.45
C VAL A 247 -13.86 2.94 6.42
N GLU A 248 -15.04 3.24 6.97
CA GLU A 248 -15.56 4.62 7.04
C GLU A 248 -14.65 5.53 7.87
N MET A 249 -14.17 5.05 9.03
CA MET A 249 -13.25 5.82 9.87
C MET A 249 -11.91 6.10 9.16
N TRP A 250 -11.34 5.10 8.46
CA TRP A 250 -10.11 5.28 7.68
C TRP A 250 -10.31 6.28 6.55
N LYS A 251 -11.44 6.21 5.83
CA LYS A 251 -11.77 7.21 4.79
C LYS A 251 -11.91 8.60 5.38
N LYS A 252 -12.54 8.76 6.56
CA LYS A 252 -12.61 10.05 7.27
C LYS A 252 -11.23 10.60 7.62
N TYR A 253 -10.33 9.76 8.14
CA TYR A 253 -8.96 10.18 8.44
C TYR A 253 -8.21 10.64 7.17
N ILE A 254 -8.24 9.84 6.09
CA ILE A 254 -7.58 10.19 4.83
C ILE A 254 -8.13 11.50 4.26
N GLN A 255 -9.44 11.70 4.28
CA GLN A 255 -10.07 12.94 3.79
C GLN A 255 -9.74 14.14 4.68
N TRP A 256 -9.66 13.97 6.00
CA TRP A 256 -9.19 15.01 6.90
C TRP A 256 -7.76 15.43 6.56
N GLU A 257 -6.85 14.48 6.32
CA GLU A 257 -5.48 14.82 5.92
C GLU A 257 -5.43 15.52 4.55
N LYS A 258 -6.29 15.11 3.60
CA LYS A 258 -6.45 15.77 2.29
C LYS A 258 -7.00 17.20 2.39
N SER A 259 -7.77 17.51 3.43
CA SER A 259 -8.29 18.86 3.70
C SER A 259 -7.22 19.87 4.14
N ASN A 260 -5.95 19.43 4.24
CA ASN A 260 -4.81 20.23 4.64
C ASN A 260 -5.01 20.92 6.00
N PRO A 261 -5.09 20.16 7.11
CA PRO A 261 -5.34 20.71 8.45
C PRO A 261 -4.28 21.74 8.90
N LEU A 262 -3.03 21.57 8.43
CA LEU A 262 -1.92 22.48 8.69
C LEU A 262 -2.02 23.81 7.92
N ARG A 263 -2.90 23.90 6.91
CA ARG A 263 -3.09 25.09 6.08
C ARG A 263 -1.77 25.60 5.50
N THR A 264 -0.95 24.67 5.00
CA THR A 264 0.33 24.97 4.37
C THR A 264 0.17 25.04 2.85
N GLU A 265 0.99 25.84 2.18
CA GLU A 265 1.06 25.88 0.71
C GLU A 265 2.03 24.82 0.14
N ASP A 266 2.81 24.16 1.00
CA ASP A 266 3.76 23.13 0.61
C ASP A 266 3.02 21.83 0.22
N GLN A 267 2.78 21.69 -1.09
CA GLN A 267 2.14 20.51 -1.65
C GLN A 267 2.91 19.21 -1.35
N THR A 268 4.25 19.27 -1.22
CA THR A 268 5.04 18.08 -0.92
C THR A 268 4.78 17.59 0.50
N LEU A 269 4.65 18.52 1.45
CA LEU A 269 4.30 18.20 2.84
C LEU A 269 2.87 17.65 2.94
N ILE A 270 1.90 18.28 2.26
CA ILE A 270 0.51 17.79 2.22
C ILE A 270 0.49 16.36 1.67
N THR A 271 1.13 16.15 0.52
CA THR A 271 1.14 14.84 -0.15
C THR A 271 1.80 13.78 0.73
N LYS A 272 2.93 14.09 1.36
CA LYS A 272 3.61 13.16 2.29
C LYS A 272 2.73 12.76 3.47
N ARG A 273 1.96 13.69 4.04
CA ARG A 273 1.06 13.38 5.15
C ARG A 273 -0.13 12.54 4.72
N VAL A 274 -0.76 12.87 3.58
CA VAL A 274 -1.85 12.05 3.02
C VAL A 274 -1.36 10.65 2.65
N MET A 275 -0.18 10.54 2.05
CA MET A 275 0.42 9.25 1.76
C MET A 275 0.76 8.47 3.03
N PHE A 276 1.22 9.13 4.08
CA PHE A 276 1.39 8.49 5.38
C PHE A 276 0.06 7.92 5.91
N ALA A 277 -1.06 8.64 5.76
CA ALA A 277 -2.39 8.13 6.11
C ALA A 277 -2.78 6.89 5.29
N TYR A 278 -2.52 6.91 3.97
CA TYR A 278 -2.72 5.74 3.11
C TYR A 278 -1.84 4.55 3.54
N GLU A 279 -0.55 4.77 3.84
CA GLU A 279 0.34 3.72 4.31
C GLU A 279 -0.16 3.07 5.60
N GLN A 280 -0.62 3.86 6.57
CA GLN A 280 -1.22 3.34 7.80
C GLN A 280 -2.49 2.52 7.52
N CYS A 281 -3.37 3.02 6.65
CA CYS A 281 -4.59 2.34 6.25
C CYS A 281 -4.28 0.99 5.59
N LEU A 282 -3.31 0.95 4.67
CA LEU A 282 -2.90 -0.25 3.94
C LEU A 282 -2.27 -1.34 4.84
N LEU A 283 -1.85 -1.01 6.07
CA LEU A 283 -1.43 -2.03 7.03
C LEU A 283 -2.60 -2.92 7.46
N VAL A 284 -3.80 -2.35 7.54
CA VAL A 284 -5.02 -2.97 8.08
C VAL A 284 -6.01 -3.34 6.99
N LEU A 285 -6.16 -2.50 5.96
CA LEU A 285 -7.12 -2.68 4.86
C LEU A 285 -6.40 -2.95 3.53
N GLY A 286 -5.21 -3.55 3.58
CA GLY A 286 -4.38 -3.79 2.39
C GLY A 286 -4.97 -4.78 1.37
N HIS A 287 -6.03 -5.52 1.71
CA HIS A 287 -6.77 -6.35 0.76
C HIS A 287 -7.90 -5.61 0.03
N HIS A 288 -8.10 -4.32 0.30
CA HIS A 288 -9.10 -3.48 -0.36
C HIS A 288 -8.50 -2.80 -1.60
N PRO A 289 -8.93 -3.16 -2.83
CA PRO A 289 -8.33 -2.60 -4.05
C PRO A 289 -8.59 -1.10 -4.22
N ASP A 290 -9.72 -0.60 -3.70
CA ASP A 290 -10.08 0.83 -3.76
C ASP A 290 -9.07 1.70 -2.99
N VAL A 291 -8.56 1.25 -1.84
CA VAL A 291 -7.56 1.99 -1.06
C VAL A 291 -6.25 2.17 -1.85
N TRP A 292 -5.75 1.09 -2.49
CA TRP A 292 -4.55 1.15 -3.33
C TRP A 292 -4.74 2.07 -4.55
N TYR A 293 -5.88 1.94 -5.21
CA TYR A 293 -6.22 2.77 -6.37
C TYR A 293 -6.31 4.25 -5.99
N GLU A 294 -7.04 4.59 -4.92
CA GLU A 294 -7.18 5.97 -4.45
C GLU A 294 -5.84 6.59 -4.02
N ALA A 295 -4.94 5.80 -3.41
CA ALA A 295 -3.60 6.25 -3.04
C ALA A 295 -2.76 6.61 -4.27
N ALA A 296 -2.75 5.75 -5.29
CA ALA A 296 -2.03 5.99 -6.54
C ALA A 296 -2.63 7.16 -7.33
N GLN A 297 -3.95 7.27 -7.38
CA GLN A 297 -4.67 8.40 -7.99
C GLN A 297 -4.32 9.74 -7.32
N TYR A 298 -4.24 9.76 -5.98
CA TYR A 298 -3.87 10.96 -5.26
C TYR A 298 -2.42 11.39 -5.56
N LEU A 299 -1.49 10.44 -5.71
CA LEU A 299 -0.12 10.73 -6.14
C LEU A 299 -0.05 11.24 -7.58
N GLU A 300 -0.83 10.65 -8.49
CA GLU A 300 -0.94 11.13 -9.87
C GLU A 300 -1.44 12.58 -9.92
N GLN A 301 -2.51 12.88 -9.18
CA GLN A 301 -3.05 14.23 -9.08
C GLN A 301 -2.02 15.21 -8.50
N SER A 302 -1.34 14.82 -7.42
CA SER A 302 -0.31 15.63 -6.77
C SER A 302 0.90 15.87 -7.68
N SER A 303 1.27 14.86 -8.48
CA SER A 303 2.34 14.97 -9.48
C SER A 303 2.01 16.00 -10.55
N LYS A 304 0.79 15.98 -11.11
CA LYS A 304 0.32 16.95 -12.10
C LYS A 304 0.31 18.38 -11.53
N LEU A 305 -0.24 18.53 -10.31
CA LEU A 305 -0.29 19.83 -9.63
C LEU A 305 1.10 20.43 -9.37
N LEU A 306 2.09 19.61 -9.02
CA LEU A 306 3.48 20.07 -8.85
C LEU A 306 4.11 20.51 -10.18
N ALA A 307 3.83 19.80 -11.28
CA ALA A 307 4.31 20.20 -12.60
C ALA A 307 3.73 21.56 -13.02
N GLU A 308 2.44 21.80 -12.76
CA GLU A 308 1.78 23.09 -13.01
C GLU A 308 2.41 24.23 -12.20
N LYS A 309 2.84 23.95 -10.95
CA LYS A 309 3.57 24.91 -10.09
C LYS A 309 5.05 25.06 -10.44
N GLY A 310 5.56 24.35 -11.44
CA GLY A 310 6.95 24.40 -11.90
C GLY A 310 7.94 23.49 -11.15
N ASP A 311 7.48 22.69 -10.19
CA ASP A 311 8.33 21.75 -9.44
C ASP A 311 8.40 20.38 -10.15
N MET A 312 9.16 20.35 -11.24
CA MET A 312 9.29 19.18 -12.10
C MET A 312 10.00 17.99 -11.40
N ASN A 313 10.91 18.27 -10.47
CA ASN A 313 11.67 17.22 -9.78
C ASN A 313 10.77 16.44 -8.82
N ASN A 314 10.01 17.14 -7.95
CA ASN A 314 9.08 16.46 -7.05
C ASN A 314 7.86 15.90 -7.81
N SER A 315 7.43 16.54 -8.90
CA SER A 315 6.40 16.00 -9.78
C SER A 315 6.78 14.60 -10.30
N LYS A 316 7.99 14.45 -10.85
CA LYS A 316 8.48 13.15 -11.34
C LYS A 316 8.61 12.13 -10.21
N LEU A 317 9.11 12.55 -9.04
CA LEU A 317 9.20 11.69 -7.86
C LEU A 317 7.84 11.09 -7.48
N PHE A 318 6.78 11.90 -7.41
CA PHE A 318 5.45 11.40 -7.09
C PHE A 318 4.82 10.58 -8.22
N SER A 319 5.16 10.85 -9.48
CA SER A 319 4.75 9.99 -10.61
C SER A 319 5.40 8.60 -10.54
N ASP A 320 6.68 8.52 -10.20
CA ASP A 320 7.35 7.23 -10.01
C ASP A 320 6.83 6.50 -8.75
N GLU A 321 6.52 7.23 -7.67
CA GLU A 321 5.92 6.65 -6.48
C GLU A 321 4.49 6.13 -6.73
N ALA A 322 3.69 6.79 -7.57
CA ALA A 322 2.35 6.30 -7.94
C ALA A 322 2.42 4.92 -8.61
N ALA A 323 3.39 4.73 -9.52
CA ALA A 323 3.67 3.42 -10.12
C ALA A 323 4.11 2.40 -9.06
N ASN A 324 4.90 2.82 -8.07
CA ASN A 324 5.35 1.96 -6.98
C ASN A 324 4.19 1.48 -6.08
N ILE A 325 3.18 2.32 -5.83
CA ILE A 325 1.96 1.92 -5.12
C ILE A 325 1.26 0.76 -5.85
N TYR A 326 1.09 0.86 -7.17
CA TYR A 326 0.53 -0.23 -7.97
C TYR A 326 1.39 -1.49 -7.95
N GLU A 327 2.71 -1.36 -8.17
CA GLU A 327 3.64 -2.49 -8.18
C GLU A 327 3.64 -3.23 -6.82
N ARG A 328 3.58 -2.49 -5.70
CA ARG A 328 3.44 -3.05 -4.36
C ARG A 328 2.12 -3.80 -4.20
N ALA A 329 1.01 -3.25 -4.65
CA ALA A 329 -0.30 -3.87 -4.50
C ALA A 329 -0.33 -5.27 -5.17
N ILE A 330 0.09 -5.34 -6.44
CA ILE A 330 0.11 -6.58 -7.22
C ILE A 330 1.30 -7.50 -6.87
N GLY A 331 2.35 -6.97 -6.24
CA GLY A 331 3.52 -7.73 -5.81
C GLY A 331 3.37 -8.37 -4.43
N THR A 332 2.46 -7.87 -3.59
CA THR A 332 2.32 -8.29 -2.19
C THR A 332 0.98 -8.97 -1.92
N LEU A 333 -0.07 -8.21 -1.63
CA LEU A 333 -1.35 -8.70 -1.13
C LEU A 333 -2.33 -9.09 -2.24
N LEU A 334 -2.35 -8.37 -3.36
CA LEU A 334 -3.41 -8.43 -4.38
C LEU A 334 -2.90 -8.98 -5.73
N LYS A 335 -2.13 -10.07 -5.67
CA LYS A 335 -1.44 -10.66 -6.84
C LYS A 335 -2.35 -11.10 -7.98
N LYS A 336 -3.63 -11.38 -7.71
CA LYS A 336 -4.61 -11.84 -8.72
C LYS A 336 -5.69 -10.80 -9.05
N ASN A 337 -5.58 -9.59 -8.50
CA ASN A 337 -6.62 -8.59 -8.63
C ASN A 337 -6.52 -7.87 -9.98
N MET A 338 -7.35 -8.26 -10.95
CA MET A 338 -7.31 -7.71 -12.32
C MET A 338 -7.48 -6.18 -12.36
N LEU A 339 -8.31 -5.61 -11.48
CA LEU A 339 -8.57 -4.17 -11.43
C LEU A 339 -7.27 -3.37 -11.27
N LEU A 340 -6.44 -3.73 -10.29
CA LEU A 340 -5.19 -3.02 -10.04
C LEU A 340 -4.14 -3.24 -11.13
N TYR A 341 -4.15 -4.40 -11.80
CA TYR A 341 -3.31 -4.60 -12.98
C TYR A 341 -3.73 -3.69 -14.14
N PHE A 342 -5.04 -3.55 -14.39
CA PHE A 342 -5.54 -2.68 -15.45
C PHE A 342 -5.28 -1.21 -15.13
N SER A 343 -5.55 -0.78 -13.89
CA SER A 343 -5.24 0.58 -13.46
C SER A 343 -3.75 0.89 -13.56
N PHE A 344 -2.87 -0.07 -13.25
CA PHE A 344 -1.43 0.11 -13.40
C PHE A 344 -1.00 0.18 -14.87
N ALA A 345 -1.54 -0.70 -15.71
CA ALA A 345 -1.29 -0.69 -17.15
C ALA A 345 -1.72 0.63 -17.78
N ASP A 346 -2.93 1.11 -17.47
CA ASP A 346 -3.45 2.38 -17.97
C ASP A 346 -2.62 3.58 -17.43
N TYR A 347 -2.15 3.50 -16.17
CA TYR A 347 -1.24 4.50 -15.60
C TYR A 347 0.09 4.57 -16.38
N GLU A 348 0.74 3.44 -16.64
CA GLU A 348 2.00 3.42 -17.41
C GLU A 348 1.79 3.77 -18.88
N GLU A 349 0.63 3.46 -19.47
CA GLU A 349 0.24 3.94 -20.80
C GLU A 349 0.12 5.46 -20.83
N SER A 350 -0.50 6.08 -19.82
CA SER A 350 -0.61 7.55 -19.72
C SER A 350 0.75 8.25 -19.64
N ARG A 351 1.76 7.53 -19.14
CA ARG A 351 3.17 7.96 -19.05
C ARG A 351 3.99 7.61 -20.29
N MET A 352 3.34 7.07 -21.33
CA MET A 352 3.95 6.62 -22.57
C MET A 352 5.01 5.53 -22.39
N LYS A 353 4.92 4.73 -21.31
CA LYS A 353 5.83 3.63 -21.00
C LYS A 353 5.30 2.30 -21.52
N TYR A 354 5.05 2.21 -22.83
CA TYR A 354 4.35 1.08 -23.46
C TYR A 354 5.01 -0.29 -23.22
N GLU A 355 6.34 -0.37 -23.21
CA GLU A 355 7.05 -1.62 -22.89
C GLU A 355 6.73 -2.13 -21.47
N LYS A 356 6.61 -1.21 -20.50
CA LYS A 356 6.21 -1.56 -19.14
C LYS A 356 4.77 -2.07 -19.12
N VAL A 357 3.87 -1.50 -19.92
CA VAL A 357 2.48 -1.97 -20.05
C VAL A 357 2.42 -3.43 -20.51
N HIS A 358 3.20 -3.82 -21.52
CA HIS A 358 3.32 -5.23 -21.93
C HIS A 358 3.78 -6.12 -20.77
N SER A 359 4.80 -5.69 -20.01
CA SER A 359 5.29 -6.46 -18.86
C SER A 359 4.21 -6.65 -17.78
N ILE A 360 3.34 -5.67 -17.56
CA ILE A 360 2.25 -5.72 -16.57
C ILE A 360 1.19 -6.75 -16.99
N TYR A 361 0.72 -6.69 -18.24
CA TYR A 361 -0.25 -7.68 -18.75
C TYR A 361 0.34 -9.10 -18.77
N ASN A 362 1.58 -9.26 -19.24
CA ASN A 362 2.22 -10.58 -19.28
C ASN A 362 2.44 -11.14 -17.86
N LYS A 363 2.77 -10.30 -16.87
CA LYS A 363 2.90 -10.71 -15.46
C LYS A 363 1.59 -11.28 -14.91
N LEU A 364 0.43 -10.73 -15.31
CA LEU A 364 -0.87 -11.29 -14.94
C LEU A 364 -1.16 -12.61 -15.66
N LEU A 365 -0.86 -12.69 -16.95
CA LEU A 365 -1.13 -13.89 -17.77
C LEU A 365 -0.32 -15.13 -17.35
N VAL A 366 0.84 -14.94 -16.70
CA VAL A 366 1.66 -16.04 -16.13
C VAL A 366 0.98 -16.71 -14.93
N ILE A 367 0.04 -16.05 -14.25
CA ILE A 367 -0.68 -16.66 -13.13
C ILE A 367 -1.60 -17.75 -13.69
N GLU A 368 -1.46 -18.99 -13.20
CA GLU A 368 -2.15 -20.15 -13.78
C GLU A 368 -3.67 -20.11 -13.56
N ASP A 369 -4.10 -19.72 -12.36
CA ASP A 369 -5.47 -19.82 -11.87
C ASP A 369 -6.24 -18.49 -11.92
N ILE A 370 -6.22 -17.86 -13.10
CA ILE A 370 -7.08 -16.73 -13.44
C ILE A 370 -7.90 -17.05 -14.70
N ASP A 371 -8.97 -16.30 -14.94
CA ASP A 371 -9.59 -16.23 -16.26
C ASP A 371 -8.87 -15.15 -17.10
N PRO A 372 -8.00 -15.52 -18.06
CA PRO A 372 -7.26 -14.54 -18.83
C PRO A 372 -8.11 -13.83 -19.88
N THR A 373 -9.38 -14.22 -20.07
CA THR A 373 -10.23 -13.67 -21.13
C THR A 373 -10.35 -12.15 -21.03
N LEU A 374 -10.67 -11.63 -19.85
CA LEU A 374 -10.78 -10.18 -19.63
C LEU A 374 -9.43 -9.49 -19.77
N VAL A 375 -8.34 -10.16 -19.34
CA VAL A 375 -6.97 -9.66 -19.47
C VAL A 375 -6.60 -9.50 -20.94
N TYR A 376 -6.88 -10.50 -21.78
CA TYR A 376 -6.63 -10.42 -23.22
C TYR A 376 -7.50 -9.37 -23.90
N ILE A 377 -8.77 -9.20 -23.49
CA ILE A 377 -9.62 -8.13 -24.03
C ILE A 377 -9.00 -6.77 -23.74
N GLN A 378 -8.59 -6.52 -22.50
CA GLN A 378 -8.00 -5.23 -22.12
C GLN A 378 -6.63 -5.02 -22.76
N TYR A 379 -5.79 -6.05 -22.79
CA TYR A 379 -4.47 -6.00 -23.41
C TYR A 379 -4.54 -5.76 -24.92
N MET A 380 -5.49 -6.40 -25.60
CA MET A 380 -5.76 -6.19 -27.03
C MET A 380 -6.25 -4.77 -27.31
N LYS A 381 -7.11 -4.20 -26.45
CA LYS A 381 -7.54 -2.79 -26.54
C LYS A 381 -6.36 -1.84 -26.42
N PHE A 382 -5.46 -2.04 -25.45
CA PHE A 382 -4.21 -1.28 -25.31
C PHE A 382 -3.36 -1.38 -26.57
N ALA A 383 -3.00 -2.60 -26.99
CA ALA A 383 -2.07 -2.84 -28.09
C ALA A 383 -2.57 -2.20 -29.39
N ARG A 384 -3.88 -2.26 -29.66
CA ARG A 384 -4.46 -1.57 -30.81
C ARG A 384 -4.39 -0.05 -30.66
N ARG A 385 -4.80 0.49 -29.51
CA ARG A 385 -4.92 1.93 -29.26
C ARG A 385 -3.57 2.64 -29.29
N ALA A 386 -2.54 2.03 -28.70
CA ALA A 386 -1.21 2.62 -28.57
C ALA A 386 -0.27 2.25 -29.73
N GLU A 387 -0.40 1.06 -30.32
CA GLU A 387 0.59 0.51 -31.27
C GLU A 387 0.00 0.06 -32.62
N GLY A 388 -1.31 0.23 -32.79
CA GLY A 388 -2.01 -0.02 -34.05
C GLY A 388 -2.46 -1.46 -34.27
N ILE A 389 -3.09 -1.67 -35.43
CA ILE A 389 -3.89 -2.87 -35.74
C ILE A 389 -3.07 -4.16 -35.69
N LYS A 390 -1.82 -4.13 -36.20
CA LYS A 390 -0.94 -5.32 -36.22
C LYS A 390 -0.62 -5.82 -34.81
N SER A 391 -0.35 -4.91 -33.87
CA SER A 391 -0.08 -5.26 -32.48
C SER A 391 -1.32 -5.88 -31.82
N GLY A 392 -2.49 -5.24 -31.98
CA GLY A 392 -3.77 -5.79 -31.49
C GLY A 392 -4.06 -7.22 -32.00
N ARG A 393 -3.81 -7.49 -33.29
CA ARG A 393 -3.96 -8.85 -33.87
C ARG A 393 -2.95 -9.85 -33.31
N SER A 394 -1.74 -9.41 -32.96
CA SER A 394 -0.74 -10.25 -32.29
C SER A 394 -1.22 -10.69 -30.91
N ILE A 395 -1.84 -9.78 -30.14
CA ILE A 395 -2.43 -10.13 -28.84
C ILE A 395 -3.62 -11.08 -29.02
N PHE A 396 -4.49 -10.84 -30.00
CA PHE A 396 -5.58 -11.77 -30.31
C PHE A 396 -5.07 -13.16 -30.68
N LYS A 397 -3.97 -13.26 -31.44
CA LYS A 397 -3.33 -14.56 -31.74
C LYS A 397 -2.95 -15.29 -30.45
N LYS A 398 -2.25 -14.62 -29.52
CA LYS A 398 -1.89 -15.20 -28.21
C LYS A 398 -3.13 -15.65 -27.42
N ALA A 399 -4.19 -14.84 -27.41
CA ALA A 399 -5.42 -15.16 -26.72
C ALA A 399 -6.08 -16.46 -27.22
N ARG A 400 -5.99 -16.74 -28.53
CA ARG A 400 -6.52 -17.98 -29.11
C ARG A 400 -5.69 -19.22 -28.77
N GLU A 401 -4.40 -19.04 -28.51
CA GLU A 401 -3.44 -20.10 -28.17
C GLU A 401 -3.49 -20.45 -26.68
N ASP A 402 -3.99 -19.55 -25.82
CA ASP A 402 -4.21 -19.84 -24.40
C ASP A 402 -5.49 -20.69 -24.22
N PRO A 403 -5.38 -21.92 -23.69
CA PRO A 403 -6.53 -22.82 -23.52
C PRO A 403 -7.56 -22.34 -22.50
N ARG A 404 -7.19 -21.43 -21.60
CA ARG A 404 -8.08 -20.87 -20.55
C ARG A 404 -9.02 -19.81 -21.09
N THR A 405 -8.76 -19.29 -22.29
CA THR A 405 -9.52 -18.18 -22.87
C THR A 405 -10.93 -18.60 -23.27
N ARG A 406 -11.91 -17.78 -22.89
CA ARG A 406 -13.35 -17.93 -23.19
C ARG A 406 -13.77 -17.08 -24.40
N HIS A 407 -15.02 -17.29 -24.83
CA HIS A 407 -15.60 -16.75 -26.06
C HIS A 407 -15.58 -15.21 -26.19
N HIS A 408 -15.63 -14.47 -25.07
CA HIS A 408 -15.71 -13.00 -25.05
C HIS A 408 -14.58 -12.30 -25.82
N VAL A 409 -13.38 -12.91 -25.91
CA VAL A 409 -12.26 -12.31 -26.64
C VAL A 409 -12.53 -12.27 -28.16
N PHE A 410 -13.25 -13.26 -28.70
CA PHE A 410 -13.59 -13.31 -30.13
C PHE A 410 -14.61 -12.23 -30.47
N VAL A 411 -15.64 -12.06 -29.64
CA VAL A 411 -16.61 -10.97 -29.75
C VAL A 411 -15.88 -9.63 -29.73
N SER A 412 -15.02 -9.42 -28.74
CA SER A 412 -14.26 -8.17 -28.60
C SER A 412 -13.35 -7.90 -29.79
N ALA A 413 -12.66 -8.91 -30.32
CA ALA A 413 -11.77 -8.77 -31.47
C ALA A 413 -12.54 -8.44 -32.76
N ALA A 414 -13.68 -9.10 -32.98
CA ALA A 414 -14.54 -8.85 -34.15
C ALA A 414 -15.11 -7.43 -34.13
N LEU A 415 -15.68 -7.01 -32.99
CA LEU A 415 -16.22 -5.65 -32.82
C LEU A 415 -15.13 -4.60 -32.93
N MET A 416 -13.92 -4.90 -32.46
CA MET A 416 -12.78 -4.01 -32.60
C MET A 416 -12.38 -3.82 -34.07
N GLU A 417 -12.39 -4.85 -34.91
CA GLU A 417 -12.15 -4.70 -36.36
C GLU A 417 -13.30 -3.94 -37.04
N TYR A 418 -14.55 -4.23 -36.66
CA TYR A 418 -15.72 -3.58 -37.23
C TYR A 418 -15.79 -2.08 -36.90
N TYR A 419 -15.81 -1.71 -35.62
CA TYR A 419 -16.02 -0.31 -35.23
C TYR A 419 -14.84 0.58 -35.59
N CYS A 420 -13.65 0.00 -35.62
CA CYS A 420 -12.43 0.74 -35.42
C CYS A 420 -11.53 0.61 -36.66
N SER A 421 -11.51 -0.54 -37.37
CA SER A 421 -10.89 -0.67 -38.70
C SER A 421 -11.90 -0.48 -39.85
N LYS A 422 -13.21 -0.47 -39.55
CA LYS A 422 -14.33 -0.47 -40.53
C LYS A 422 -14.32 -1.69 -41.47
N ASP A 423 -13.66 -2.78 -41.07
CA ASP A 423 -13.52 -3.99 -41.87
C ASP A 423 -14.58 -5.03 -41.48
N LYS A 424 -15.70 -5.03 -42.23
CA LYS A 424 -16.79 -5.99 -42.05
C LYS A 424 -16.37 -7.43 -42.37
N SER A 425 -15.46 -7.62 -43.33
CA SER A 425 -15.03 -8.94 -43.77
C SER A 425 -14.21 -9.64 -42.68
N VAL A 426 -13.26 -8.92 -42.08
CA VAL A 426 -12.45 -9.45 -40.97
C VAL A 426 -13.31 -9.68 -39.73
N ALA A 427 -14.20 -8.74 -39.39
CA ALA A 427 -15.12 -8.92 -38.27
C ALA A 427 -16.00 -10.17 -38.42
N PHE A 428 -16.63 -10.35 -39.59
CA PHE A 428 -17.40 -11.54 -39.92
C PHE A 428 -16.56 -12.82 -39.81
N LYS A 429 -15.35 -12.83 -40.37
CA LYS A 429 -14.42 -13.98 -40.28
C LYS A 429 -14.03 -14.32 -38.83
N ILE A 430 -13.87 -13.33 -37.96
CA ILE A 430 -13.56 -13.57 -36.55
C ILE A 430 -14.76 -14.18 -35.83
N PHE A 431 -15.99 -13.71 -36.12
CA PHE A 431 -17.20 -14.33 -35.59
C PHE A 431 -17.39 -15.77 -36.10
N GLU A 432 -17.24 -16.02 -37.39
CA GLU A 432 -17.29 -17.38 -37.94
C GLU A 432 -16.24 -18.31 -37.33
N LEU A 433 -15.03 -17.79 -37.08
CA LEU A 433 -13.97 -18.55 -36.40
C LEU A 433 -14.35 -18.89 -34.95
N GLY A 434 -14.94 -17.95 -34.22
CA GLY A 434 -15.37 -18.20 -32.84
C GLY A 434 -16.59 -19.11 -32.78
N LEU A 435 -17.52 -19.03 -33.74
CA LEU A 435 -18.71 -19.88 -33.82
C LEU A 435 -18.33 -21.36 -33.95
N LYS A 436 -17.25 -21.69 -34.66
CA LYS A 436 -16.74 -23.06 -34.74
C LYS A 436 -16.29 -23.63 -33.39
N LYS A 437 -15.87 -22.77 -32.45
CA LYS A 437 -15.35 -23.18 -31.13
C LYS A 437 -16.36 -23.01 -30.00
N TYR A 438 -17.23 -22.02 -30.09
CA TYR A 438 -18.15 -21.60 -29.02
C TYR A 438 -19.61 -21.50 -29.51
N GLY A 439 -19.97 -22.27 -30.55
CA GLY A 439 -21.32 -22.29 -31.11
C GLY A 439 -22.38 -22.98 -30.25
N ASP A 440 -21.97 -23.53 -29.11
CA ASP A 440 -22.81 -24.06 -28.04
C ASP A 440 -23.03 -23.05 -26.90
N ILE A 441 -22.38 -21.87 -26.94
CA ILE A 441 -22.47 -20.85 -25.90
C ILE A 441 -23.53 -19.81 -26.27
N PRO A 442 -24.69 -19.73 -25.58
CA PRO A 442 -25.77 -18.82 -25.92
C PRO A 442 -25.36 -17.35 -25.95
N GLU A 443 -24.53 -16.92 -25.00
CA GLU A 443 -24.04 -15.53 -24.90
C GLU A 443 -23.19 -15.14 -26.12
N TYR A 444 -22.44 -16.10 -26.68
CA TYR A 444 -21.66 -15.88 -27.89
C TYR A 444 -22.55 -15.72 -29.12
N ILE A 445 -23.53 -16.62 -29.28
CA ILE A 445 -24.48 -16.58 -30.40
C ILE A 445 -25.29 -15.29 -30.37
N LEU A 446 -25.78 -14.88 -29.19
CA LEU A 446 -26.51 -13.62 -29.01
C LEU A 446 -25.65 -12.40 -29.41
N ALA A 447 -24.39 -12.35 -28.97
CA ALA A 447 -23.48 -11.28 -29.36
C ALA A 447 -23.22 -11.24 -30.88
N TYR A 448 -23.17 -12.42 -31.53
CA TYR A 448 -23.01 -12.49 -32.97
C TYR A 448 -24.28 -12.09 -33.74
N ILE A 449 -25.47 -12.55 -33.29
CA ILE A 449 -26.77 -12.14 -33.84
C ILE A 449 -26.95 -10.63 -33.72
N ASP A 450 -26.62 -10.04 -32.57
CA ASP A 450 -26.69 -8.59 -32.36
C ASP A 450 -25.84 -7.83 -33.37
N TYR A 451 -24.59 -8.27 -33.58
CA TYR A 451 -23.72 -7.71 -34.62
C TYR A 451 -24.33 -7.81 -36.04
N LEU A 452 -24.85 -8.97 -36.43
CA LEU A 452 -25.47 -9.17 -37.76
C LEU A 452 -26.74 -8.33 -37.94
N SER A 453 -27.53 -8.17 -36.88
CA SER A 453 -28.76 -7.37 -36.87
C SER A 453 -28.46 -5.90 -37.16
N HIS A 454 -27.38 -5.38 -36.56
CA HIS A 454 -26.91 -4.01 -36.79
C HIS A 454 -26.30 -3.80 -38.18
N LEU A 455 -25.76 -4.85 -38.82
CA LEU A 455 -25.24 -4.76 -40.20
C LEU A 455 -26.36 -4.67 -41.24
N ASN A 456 -27.48 -5.34 -40.99
CA ASN A 456 -28.49 -5.60 -42.00
C ASN A 456 -29.60 -4.56 -42.07
N GLY A 457 -29.79 -3.66 -41.09
CA GLY A 457 -30.73 -2.53 -41.17
C GLY A 457 -32.20 -2.86 -41.56
N SER A 458 -32.56 -4.15 -41.66
CA SER A 458 -33.78 -4.63 -42.33
C SER A 458 -34.55 -5.66 -41.50
N PHE A 459 -34.05 -6.02 -40.32
CA PHE A 459 -34.75 -6.89 -39.38
C PHE A 459 -35.03 -6.13 -38.08
N CYS A 460 -35.94 -5.16 -38.19
CA CYS A 460 -36.60 -4.59 -37.02
C CYS A 460 -38.11 -4.60 -37.28
N PRO A 461 -38.87 -5.60 -36.81
CA PRO A 461 -40.32 -5.50 -36.71
C PRO A 461 -40.67 -4.85 -35.37
N SER A 462 -40.30 -3.58 -35.19
CA SER A 462 -40.95 -2.72 -34.21
C SER A 462 -40.61 -1.27 -34.50
N GLY A 463 -41.58 -0.58 -35.07
CA GLY A 463 -41.55 0.87 -35.20
C GLY A 463 -41.53 1.56 -33.84
N ARG A 464 -40.90 2.74 -33.85
CA ARG A 464 -41.06 3.86 -32.93
C ARG A 464 -40.67 3.63 -31.46
N ALA A 465 -39.44 4.03 -31.14
CA ALA A 465 -39.14 4.81 -29.93
C ALA A 465 -37.80 5.56 -30.06
N HIS A 466 -37.68 6.41 -31.07
CA HIS A 466 -36.79 7.58 -31.01
C HIS A 466 -37.65 8.81 -31.20
N GLY A 467 -38.28 9.22 -30.11
CA GLY A 467 -38.83 10.55 -29.93
C GLY A 467 -37.93 11.30 -28.94
N ASN A 468 -37.21 12.28 -29.47
CA ASN A 468 -36.64 13.46 -28.81
C ASN A 468 -36.76 13.54 -27.28
N LEU A 469 -35.64 13.31 -26.59
CA LEU A 469 -35.41 13.70 -25.19
C LEU A 469 -35.03 15.18 -25.08
N GLN A 470 -35.85 16.09 -25.64
CA GLN A 470 -35.59 17.54 -25.56
C GLN A 470 -36.77 18.42 -25.15
N GLU A 471 -37.92 17.86 -24.77
CA GLU A 471 -39.04 18.66 -24.25
C GLU A 471 -39.72 17.96 -23.04
N MET A 472 -39.14 18.08 -21.85
CA MET A 472 -39.87 17.93 -20.59
C MET A 472 -39.32 18.91 -19.54
N HIS A 473 -39.52 20.20 -19.80
CA HIS A 473 -39.53 21.23 -18.77
C HIS A 473 -40.59 22.28 -19.14
N ALA A 474 -41.86 21.92 -18.97
CA ALA A 474 -42.93 22.89 -18.73
C ALA A 474 -44.17 22.14 -18.22
N SER A 475 -44.81 22.72 -17.21
CA SER A 475 -46.16 22.41 -16.75
C SER A 475 -46.33 21.23 -15.78
N ARG A 476 -46.01 21.50 -14.51
CA ARG A 476 -46.87 21.14 -13.38
C ARG A 476 -47.26 22.44 -12.65
N GLU A 477 -48.47 22.92 -12.94
CA GLU A 477 -49.36 23.49 -11.92
C GLU A 477 -50.35 22.40 -11.52
#